data_AF-A0A1F8TW15-F1
#
_entry.id   AF-A0A1F8TW15-F1
#
_cell.length_a   1.000
_cell.length_b   1.000
_cell.length_c   1.000
_cell.angle_alpha   90.00
_cell.angle_beta   90.00
_cell.angle_gamma   90.00
#
_symmetry.space_group_name_H-M   'P 1'
#
loop_
_entity.id
_entity.type
_entity.pdbx_description
1 polymer ?
#
loop_
_entity_poly.entity_id
_entity_poly.type
_entity_poly.pdbx_seq_one_letter_code
_entity_poly.pdbx_strand_id
1 'polypeptide(L)'
;YTDTRAWGAPLEQPLFNKELGLTGKPDYLVQQKGQIIPVEVKSGRVPEAPYDSHIYQLAAYCLLVEKTYGKRPPYGIIHYPTRDFAVDYTPALESSLLDLLAEMRRDDTRSEVDCSHAQPARCLKCGFRNVCEQKLA
;
A
#
# COMPACT_ATOMS: atom_id res chain seq x y z
N TYR A 1 9.78 3.08 -21.96
CA TYR A 1 8.92 4.24 -21.65
C TYR A 1 7.50 3.70 -21.65
N THR A 2 6.96 3.37 -20.47
CA THR A 2 5.56 2.91 -20.37
C THR A 2 4.68 4.14 -20.48
N ASP A 3 3.82 4.20 -21.51
CA ASP A 3 2.99 5.37 -21.79
C ASP A 3 1.87 5.48 -20.74
N THR A 4 2.14 6.22 -19.67
CA THR A 4 1.19 6.46 -18.56
C THR A 4 -0.06 7.21 -19.01
N ARG A 5 -0.09 7.74 -20.25
CA ARG A 5 -1.28 8.34 -20.86
C ARG A 5 -2.43 7.35 -21.03
N ALA A 6 -2.15 6.05 -21.07
CA ALA A 6 -3.17 5.01 -21.15
C ALA A 6 -3.89 4.72 -19.81
N TRP A 7 -3.42 5.31 -18.69
CA TRP A 7 -3.92 4.99 -17.34
C TRP A 7 -5.02 5.93 -16.84
N GLY A 8 -5.45 6.87 -17.68
CA GLY A 8 -6.47 7.87 -17.33
C GLY A 8 -5.92 9.03 -16.49
N ALA A 9 -6.81 9.90 -16.04
CA ALA A 9 -6.44 11.01 -15.17
C ALA A 9 -6.14 10.52 -13.74
N PRO A 10 -5.19 11.15 -13.03
CA PRO A 10 -4.99 10.90 -11.61
C PRO A 10 -6.27 11.13 -10.82
N LEU A 11 -6.44 10.44 -9.69
CA LEU A 11 -7.61 10.67 -8.86
C LEU A 11 -7.58 12.10 -8.31
N GLU A 12 -8.71 12.79 -8.33
CA GLU A 12 -8.83 14.09 -7.68
C GLU A 12 -8.99 13.90 -6.16
N GLN A 13 -9.85 12.96 -5.75
CA GLN A 13 -10.19 12.72 -4.35
C GLN A 13 -9.72 11.34 -3.84
N PRO A 14 -9.31 11.23 -2.57
CA PRO A 14 -8.98 9.94 -1.95
C PRO A 14 -10.23 9.06 -1.83
N LEU A 15 -10.02 7.75 -1.88
CA LEU A 15 -11.02 6.75 -1.54
C LEU A 15 -11.05 6.58 -0.01
N PHE A 16 -12.24 6.36 0.53
CA PHE A 16 -12.45 6.22 1.97
C PHE A 16 -13.40 5.07 2.29
N ASN A 17 -13.02 4.23 3.25
CA ASN A 17 -13.90 3.26 3.87
C ASN A 17 -14.07 3.57 5.36
N LYS A 18 -15.29 3.90 5.77
CA LYS A 18 -15.62 4.30 7.14
C LYS A 18 -15.50 3.15 8.14
N GLU A 19 -15.98 1.96 7.79
CA GLU A 19 -15.99 0.78 8.68
C GLU A 19 -14.56 0.37 9.08
N LEU A 20 -13.66 0.39 8.10
CA LEU A 20 -12.24 0.09 8.28
C LEU A 20 -11.39 1.32 8.61
N GLY A 21 -12.02 2.50 8.80
CA GLY A 21 -11.35 3.80 8.98
C GLY A 21 -10.12 4.01 8.09
N LEU A 22 -10.19 3.54 6.85
CA LEU A 22 -9.07 3.47 5.92
C LEU A 22 -9.27 4.52 4.83
N THR A 23 -8.29 5.38 4.62
CA THR A 23 -8.28 6.37 3.54
C THR A 23 -7.05 6.15 2.68
N GLY A 24 -7.20 6.27 1.37
CA GLY A 24 -6.09 6.10 0.45
C GLY A 24 -6.37 6.71 -0.91
N LYS A 25 -5.34 7.32 -1.49
CA LYS A 25 -5.37 7.86 -2.85
C LYS A 25 -4.38 7.08 -3.71
N PRO A 26 -4.84 6.14 -4.54
CA PRO A 26 -4.02 5.57 -5.60
C PRO A 26 -3.58 6.68 -6.56
N ASP A 27 -2.40 6.54 -7.18
CA ASP A 27 -1.96 7.50 -8.20
C ASP A 27 -2.91 7.49 -9.41
N TYR A 28 -3.33 6.30 -9.85
CA TYR A 28 -4.27 6.12 -10.95
C TYR A 28 -5.28 5.00 -10.69
N LEU A 29 -6.44 5.09 -11.34
CA LEU A 29 -7.38 3.98 -11.51
C LEU A 29 -7.60 3.73 -12.99
N VAL A 30 -7.19 2.55 -13.46
CA VAL A 30 -7.32 2.16 -14.86
C VAL A 30 -8.55 1.30 -15.04
N GLN A 31 -9.42 1.67 -15.97
CA GLN A 31 -10.53 0.81 -16.37
C GLN A 31 -10.10 -0.11 -17.51
N GLN A 32 -10.15 -1.43 -17.27
CA GLN A 32 -9.87 -2.44 -18.28
C GLN A 32 -10.90 -3.55 -18.21
N LYS A 33 -11.54 -3.85 -19.36
CA LYS A 33 -12.49 -4.97 -19.48
C LYS A 33 -13.58 -4.99 -18.38
N GLY A 34 -14.06 -3.81 -17.99
CA GLY A 34 -15.08 -3.65 -16.95
C GLY A 34 -14.60 -3.76 -15.49
N GLN A 35 -13.29 -3.92 -15.29
CA GLN A 35 -12.59 -3.90 -13.99
C GLN A 35 -11.94 -2.54 -13.74
N ILE A 36 -11.76 -2.20 -12.47
CA ILE A 36 -11.08 -0.97 -12.02
C ILE A 36 -9.79 -1.41 -11.32
N ILE A 37 -8.64 -1.07 -11.89
CA ILE A 37 -7.32 -1.54 -11.44
C ILE A 37 -6.56 -0.35 -10.83
N PRO A 38 -6.22 -0.38 -9.52
CA PRO A 38 -5.38 0.64 -8.93
C PRO A 38 -3.93 0.51 -9.38
N VAL A 39 -3.30 1.67 -9.60
CA VAL A 39 -1.89 1.79 -9.93
C VAL A 39 -1.20 2.69 -8.92
N GLU A 40 -0.07 2.23 -8.41
CA GLU A 40 0.83 2.95 -7.51
C GLU A 40 2.18 3.16 -8.19
N VAL A 41 2.66 4.40 -8.25
CA VAL A 41 3.93 4.78 -8.85
C VAL A 41 5.00 4.93 -7.77
N LYS A 42 6.12 4.25 -7.97
CA LYS A 42 7.31 4.33 -7.10
C LYS A 42 8.46 4.92 -7.89
N SER A 43 8.97 6.06 -7.44
CA SER A 43 10.15 6.72 -8.03
C SER A 43 11.50 6.22 -7.48
N GLY A 44 11.47 5.38 -6.44
CA GLY A 44 12.65 4.87 -5.77
C GLY A 44 13.39 3.76 -6.53
N ARG A 45 14.39 3.17 -5.85
CA ARG A 45 15.16 2.02 -6.37
C ARG A 45 14.20 0.93 -6.84
N VAL A 46 14.46 0.39 -8.03
CA VAL A 46 13.71 -0.76 -8.59
C VAL A 46 14.24 -2.03 -7.95
N PRO A 47 13.41 -2.75 -7.16
CA PRO A 47 13.81 -4.03 -6.60
C PRO A 47 13.57 -5.17 -7.61
N GLU A 48 14.14 -6.34 -7.36
CA GLU A 48 13.88 -7.54 -8.18
C GLU A 48 12.44 -8.05 -8.03
N ALA A 49 11.87 -7.87 -6.84
CA ALA A 49 10.48 -8.11 -6.48
C ALA A 49 9.97 -6.92 -5.63
N PRO A 50 8.68 -6.56 -5.71
CA PRO A 50 8.15 -5.42 -4.97
C PRO A 50 8.29 -5.62 -3.47
N TYR A 51 8.62 -4.55 -2.75
CA TYR A 51 8.68 -4.59 -1.28
C TYR A 51 7.31 -4.89 -0.67
N ASP A 52 7.28 -5.63 0.44
CA ASP A 52 6.03 -5.94 1.16
C ASP A 52 5.23 -4.69 1.48
N SER A 53 5.89 -3.60 1.88
CA SER A 53 5.21 -2.32 2.15
C SER A 53 4.48 -1.77 0.91
N HIS A 54 5.04 -1.95 -0.29
CA HIS A 54 4.41 -1.52 -1.53
C HIS A 54 3.26 -2.47 -1.92
N ILE A 55 3.41 -3.77 -1.65
CA ILE A 55 2.35 -4.77 -1.82
C ILE A 55 1.15 -4.44 -0.93
N TYR A 56 1.36 -4.22 0.38
CA TYR A 56 0.29 -3.91 1.31
C TYR A 56 -0.37 -2.55 1.04
N GLN A 57 0.41 -1.54 0.63
CA GLN A 57 -0.15 -0.27 0.21
C GLN A 57 -1.07 -0.44 -1.01
N LEU A 58 -0.63 -1.21 -2.02
CA LEU A 58 -1.46 -1.49 -3.19
C LEU A 58 -2.68 -2.34 -2.83
N ALA A 59 -2.55 -3.33 -1.95
CA ALA A 59 -3.67 -4.14 -1.45
C ALA A 59 -4.72 -3.26 -0.76
N ALA A 60 -4.31 -2.25 0.02
CA ALA A 60 -5.21 -1.28 0.62
C ALA A 60 -6.00 -0.51 -0.45
N TYR A 61 -5.38 -0.14 -1.57
CA TYR A 61 -6.09 0.46 -2.69
C TYR A 61 -7.05 -0.50 -3.37
N CYS A 62 -6.68 -1.77 -3.57
CA CYS A 62 -7.60 -2.77 -4.11
C CYS A 62 -8.85 -2.92 -3.23
N LEU A 63 -8.67 -2.97 -1.90
CA LEU A 63 -9.77 -3.02 -0.94
C LEU A 63 -10.63 -1.75 -1.00
N LEU A 64 -10.03 -0.57 -1.05
CA LEU A 64 -10.76 0.69 -1.17
C LEU A 64 -11.56 0.78 -2.48
N VAL A 65 -10.99 0.31 -3.59
CA VAL A 65 -11.68 0.23 -4.89
C VAL A 65 -12.85 -0.73 -4.80
N GLU A 66 -12.67 -1.92 -4.23
CA GLU A 66 -13.75 -2.88 -4.03
C GLU A 66 -14.91 -2.29 -3.21
N LYS A 67 -14.60 -1.65 -2.09
CA LYS A 67 -15.62 -1.06 -1.21
C LYS A 67 -16.30 0.17 -1.82
N THR A 68 -15.58 0.95 -2.62
CA THR A 68 -16.13 2.17 -3.23
C THR A 68 -16.99 1.88 -4.46
N TYR A 69 -16.55 0.95 -5.31
CA TYR A 69 -17.17 0.70 -6.61
C TYR A 69 -17.97 -0.62 -6.67
N GLY A 70 -17.96 -1.41 -5.60
CA GLY A 70 -18.66 -2.70 -5.52
C GLY A 70 -18.08 -3.77 -6.44
N LYS A 71 -16.87 -3.56 -6.97
CA LYS A 71 -16.18 -4.48 -7.90
C LYS A 71 -14.78 -4.77 -7.39
N ARG A 72 -14.51 -6.04 -7.10
CA ARG A 72 -13.20 -6.50 -6.66
C ARG A 72 -12.19 -6.45 -7.82
N PRO A 73 -11.08 -5.68 -7.70
CA PRO A 73 -10.00 -5.76 -8.66
C PRO A 73 -9.33 -7.14 -8.60
N PRO A 74 -9.04 -7.81 -9.72
CA PRO A 74 -8.30 -9.07 -9.70
C PRO A 74 -6.84 -8.90 -9.25
N TYR A 75 -6.26 -7.73 -9.54
CA TYR A 75 -4.89 -7.35 -9.20
C TYR A 75 -4.78 -5.82 -9.12
N GLY A 76 -3.66 -5.33 -8.59
CA GLY A 76 -3.21 -3.95 -8.73
C GLY A 76 -1.85 -3.89 -9.44
N ILE A 77 -1.40 -2.69 -9.81
CA ILE A 77 -0.13 -2.49 -10.51
C ILE A 77 0.78 -1.59 -9.67
N ILE A 78 2.03 -2.01 -9.48
CA ILE A 78 3.11 -1.15 -8.98
C ILE A 78 4.02 -0.80 -10.15
N HIS A 79 4.09 0.49 -10.48
CA HIS A 79 4.96 1.01 -11.52
C HIS A 79 6.25 1.55 -10.90
N TYR A 80 7.38 0.91 -11.20
CA TYR A 80 8.71 1.46 -10.96
C TYR A 80 9.26 2.05 -12.27
N PRO A 81 10.30 2.91 -12.23
CA PRO A 81 10.74 3.65 -13.42
C PRO A 81 11.14 2.79 -14.61
N THR A 82 11.54 1.53 -14.38
CA THR A 82 11.95 0.59 -15.43
C THR A 82 11.14 -0.70 -15.46
N ARG A 83 10.19 -0.92 -14.54
CA ARG A 83 9.49 -2.21 -14.41
C ARG A 83 8.14 -2.08 -13.73
N ASP A 84 7.18 -2.83 -14.24
CA ASP A 84 5.84 -2.96 -13.67
C ASP A 84 5.69 -4.31 -12.98
N PHE A 85 4.99 -4.32 -11.86
CA PHE A 85 4.57 -5.54 -11.17
C PHE A 85 3.06 -5.55 -11.03
N ALA A 86 2.42 -6.57 -11.60
CA ALA A 86 1.04 -6.90 -11.27
C ALA A 86 1.04 -7.73 -9.98
N VAL A 87 0.25 -7.31 -9.00
CA VAL A 87 0.11 -8.00 -7.71
C VAL A 87 -1.31 -8.49 -7.58
N ASP A 88 -1.49 -9.81 -7.54
CA ASP A 88 -2.80 -10.43 -7.45
C ASP A 88 -3.48 -10.10 -6.12
N TYR A 89 -4.71 -9.59 -6.19
CA TYR A 89 -5.50 -9.23 -5.01
C TYR A 89 -6.30 -10.44 -4.52
N THR A 90 -5.56 -11.44 -4.06
CA THR A 90 -6.09 -12.70 -3.57
C THR A 90 -6.84 -12.52 -2.24
N PRO A 91 -7.78 -13.43 -1.89
CA PRO A 91 -8.41 -13.44 -0.57
C PRO A 91 -7.39 -13.56 0.58
N ALA A 92 -6.29 -14.28 0.36
CA ALA A 92 -5.22 -14.40 1.35
C ALA A 92 -4.53 -13.05 1.60
N LEU A 93 -4.21 -12.31 0.55
CA LEU A 93 -3.61 -10.98 0.68
C LEU A 93 -4.55 -9.99 1.36
N GLU A 94 -5.85 -10.04 1.06
CA GLU A 94 -6.85 -9.24 1.77
C GLU A 94 -6.91 -9.60 3.26
N SER A 95 -6.94 -10.89 3.61
CA SER A 95 -6.93 -11.33 5.01
C SER A 95 -5.71 -10.80 5.74
N SER A 96 -4.51 -10.96 5.16
CA SER A 96 -3.27 -10.46 5.76
C SER A 96 -3.27 -8.94 5.92
N LEU A 97 -3.86 -8.21 4.97
CA LEU A 97 -4.04 -6.76 5.08
C LEU A 97 -4.97 -6.39 6.24
N LEU A 98 -6.11 -7.07 6.37
CA LEU A 98 -7.08 -6.80 7.44
C LEU A 98 -6.47 -7.11 8.81
N ASP A 99 -5.72 -8.20 8.93
CA ASP A 99 -4.98 -8.56 10.15
C ASP A 99 -3.95 -7.49 10.52
N LEU A 100 -3.19 -6.99 9.54
CA LEU A 100 -2.23 -5.91 9.73
C LEU A 100 -2.91 -4.61 10.17
N LEU A 101 -4.04 -4.24 9.55
CA LEU A 101 -4.80 -3.06 9.96
C LEU A 101 -5.36 -3.20 11.38
N ALA A 102 -5.80 -4.41 11.75
CA ALA A 102 -6.28 -4.70 13.10
C ALA A 102 -5.14 -4.62 14.14
N GLU A 103 -3.94 -5.09 13.79
CA GLU A 103 -2.75 -4.95 14.63
C GLU A 103 -2.40 -3.48 14.87
N MET A 104 -2.30 -2.68 13.79
CA MET A 104 -2.03 -1.24 13.90
C MET A 104 -3.05 -0.52 14.78
N ARG A 105 -4.33 -0.87 14.69
CA ARG A 105 -5.39 -0.32 15.53
C ARG A 105 -5.27 -0.70 17.00
N ARG A 106 -4.82 -1.92 17.29
CA ARG A 106 -4.57 -2.34 18.69
C ARG A 106 -3.42 -1.54 19.28
N ASP A 107 -2.35 -1.34 18.52
CA ASP A 107 -1.19 -0.59 18.97
C ASP A 107 -1.48 0.90 19.18
N ASP A 108 -2.38 1.50 18.40
CA ASP A 108 -2.82 2.90 18.58
C ASP A 108 -3.45 3.17 19.97
N THR A 109 -4.01 2.14 20.60
CA THR A 109 -4.62 2.25 21.95
C THR A 109 -3.66 1.91 23.09
N ARG A 110 -2.44 1.44 22.79
CA ARG A 110 -1.45 1.05 23.79
C ARG A 110 -0.64 2.27 24.23
N SER A 111 -0.28 2.28 25.51
CA SER A 111 0.64 3.28 26.07
C SER A 111 2.09 3.06 25.63
N GLU A 112 2.45 1.82 25.33
CA GLU A 112 3.80 1.41 24.93
C GLU A 112 3.70 0.45 23.74
N VAL A 113 4.49 0.74 22.70
CA VAL A 113 4.58 -0.06 21.47
C VAL A 113 6.06 -0.28 21.19
N ASP A 114 6.45 -1.55 21.06
CA ASP A 114 7.83 -1.94 20.80
C ASP A 114 8.26 -1.64 19.36
N CYS A 115 9.57 -1.54 19.18
CA CYS A 115 10.23 -1.34 17.89
C CYS A 115 9.90 -2.50 16.95
N SER A 116 9.35 -2.17 15.79
CA SER A 116 8.89 -3.15 14.79
C SER A 116 10.00 -3.78 13.95
N HIS A 117 11.28 -3.54 14.27
CA HIS A 117 12.39 -4.11 13.51
C HIS A 117 13.63 -4.40 14.33
N ALA A 118 14.41 -5.39 13.90
CA ALA A 118 15.74 -5.71 14.41
C ALA A 118 16.87 -5.28 13.44
N GLN A 119 16.65 -4.26 12.60
CA GLN A 119 17.57 -3.87 11.52
C GLN A 119 18.28 -2.53 11.80
N PRO A 120 19.59 -2.53 12.14
CA PRO A 120 20.34 -1.29 12.43
C PRO A 120 20.29 -0.28 11.28
N ALA A 121 20.38 -0.75 10.04
CA ALA A 121 20.34 0.13 8.86
C ALA A 121 18.98 0.85 8.69
N ARG A 122 17.87 0.22 9.07
CA ARG A 122 16.54 0.88 9.13
C ARG A 122 16.47 1.85 10.30
N CYS A 123 17.01 1.45 11.46
CA CYS A 123 17.04 2.28 12.66
C CYS A 123 17.74 3.62 12.41
N LEU A 124 18.92 3.60 11.77
CA LEU A 124 19.72 4.79 11.45
C LEU A 124 18.97 5.82 10.59
N LYS A 125 18.00 5.36 9.77
CA LYS A 125 17.21 6.21 8.87
C LYS A 125 15.77 6.44 9.38
N CYS A 126 15.43 5.96 10.57
CA CYS A 126 14.09 6.05 11.12
C CYS A 126 13.78 7.48 11.58
N GLY A 127 12.65 8.04 11.13
CA GLY A 127 12.22 9.39 11.52
C GLY A 127 11.94 9.55 13.02
N PHE A 128 11.59 8.46 13.71
CA PHE A 128 11.34 8.45 15.16
C PHE A 128 12.59 8.18 16.00
N ARG A 129 13.77 8.04 15.36
CA ARG A 129 15.00 7.63 16.03
C ARG A 129 15.37 8.52 17.24
N ASN A 130 15.11 9.82 17.19
CA ASN A 130 15.48 10.74 18.27
C ASN A 130 14.67 10.56 19.55
N VAL A 131 13.47 9.98 19.45
CA VAL A 131 12.55 9.74 20.58
C VAL A 131 12.38 8.25 20.90
N CYS A 132 13.03 7.37 20.13
CA CYS A 132 12.95 5.93 20.33
C CYS A 132 13.99 5.46 21.35
N GLU A 133 13.52 4.91 22.48
CA GLU A 133 14.37 4.33 23.53
C GLU A 133 14.96 2.97 23.15
N GLN A 134 14.38 2.30 22.15
CA GLN A 134 14.76 0.98 21.66
C GLN A 134 15.63 1.03 20.38
N LYS A 135 16.35 2.15 20.16
CA LYS A 135 17.25 2.32 19.01
C LYS A 135 18.39 1.30 19.00
N LEU A 136 18.66 0.73 17.83
CA LEU A 136 19.67 -0.32 17.63
C LEU A 136 21.06 0.21 17.22
N ALA A 137 21.10 1.42 16.68
CA ALA A 137 22.31 2.09 16.20
C ALA A 137 22.10 3.59 16.22
#